data_AF-A0A7S1F6K8-F1
#
_entry.id   AF-A0A7S1F6K8-F1
#
_cell.length_a   1.000
_cell.length_b   1.000
_cell.length_c   1.000
_cell.angle_alpha   90.00
_cell.angle_beta   90.00
_cell.angle_gamma   90.00
#
_symmetry.space_group_name_H-M   'P 1'
#
loop_
_entity.id
_entity.type
_entity.pdbx_description
1 polymer ?
#
loop_
_entity_poly.entity_id
_entity_poly.type
_entity_poly.pdbx_seq_one_letter_code
_entity_poly.pdbx_strand_id
1 'polypeptide(L)'
;SHCGCSNIRLTAHLGVSVPRGDKAGVTPRCGIRVGETWQEWTEGRVLVFDDSYEHEVRNDTDEDRVVLLVRFWHPAVASDEMRRAALTRVQGDLAAAQRLQVLPPLAPGLSEPTDLLEQRLRDTS
;
A
#
# COMPACT_ATOMS: atom_id res chain seq x y z
N SER A 1 2.06 -8.87 1.56
CA SER A 1 2.32 -8.23 2.86
C SER A 1 3.33 -7.11 2.69
N HIS A 2 3.18 -5.98 3.39
CA HIS A 2 4.16 -4.90 3.42
C HIS A 2 4.04 -4.04 4.68
N CYS A 3 4.97 -3.11 4.87
CA CYS A 3 4.94 -2.09 5.91
C CYS A 3 5.01 -0.70 5.28
N GLY A 4 4.37 0.27 5.92
CA GLY A 4 4.55 1.68 5.65
C GLY A 4 5.96 2.14 6.05
N CYS A 5 6.43 3.20 5.40
CA CYS A 5 7.79 3.73 5.60
C CYS A 5 8.00 4.44 6.94
N SER A 6 6.94 4.76 7.70
CA SER A 6 7.06 5.51 8.94
C SER A 6 5.82 5.38 9.82
N ASN A 7 6.03 5.39 11.14
CA ASN A 7 4.99 5.39 12.18
C ASN A 7 4.51 6.80 12.59
N ILE A 8 4.93 7.86 11.87
CA ILE A 8 4.52 9.24 12.18
C ILE A 8 3.07 9.54 11.81
N ARG A 9 2.39 8.62 11.11
CA ARG A 9 1.01 8.76 10.64
C ARG A 9 0.20 7.52 10.98
N LEU A 10 -1.11 7.72 11.09
CA LEU A 10 -2.09 6.64 11.08
C LEU A 10 -2.85 6.66 9.76
N THR A 11 -3.41 5.50 9.41
CA THR A 11 -4.25 5.32 8.23
C THR A 11 -5.67 4.99 8.68
N ALA A 12 -6.64 5.74 8.18
CA ALA A 12 -8.07 5.48 8.32
C ALA A 12 -8.64 5.02 6.98
N HIS A 13 -9.35 3.89 6.99
CA HIS A 13 -10.15 3.42 5.87
C HIS A 13 -11.63 3.54 6.23
N LEU A 14 -12.36 4.40 5.53
CA LEU A 14 -13.82 4.42 5.56
C LEU A 14 -14.35 3.44 4.52
N GLY A 15 -15.15 2.45 4.94
CA GLY A 15 -15.84 1.57 4.00
C GLY A 15 -16.89 2.33 3.19
N VAL A 16 -16.71 2.40 1.86
CA VAL A 16 -17.65 3.08 0.95
C VAL A 16 -18.57 2.06 0.28
N SER A 17 -17.99 1.01 -0.27
CA SER A 17 -18.68 -0.16 -0.83
C SER A 17 -17.87 -1.39 -0.46
N VAL A 18 -18.44 -2.29 0.32
CA VAL A 18 -17.70 -3.45 0.86
C VAL A 18 -18.49 -4.72 0.53
N PRO A 19 -17.86 -5.71 -0.16
CA PRO A 19 -18.50 -6.98 -0.47
C PRO A 19 -19.13 -7.60 0.78
N ARG A 20 -20.35 -8.09 0.65
CA ARG A 20 -21.03 -8.81 1.73
C ARG A 20 -20.40 -10.18 1.87
N GLY A 21 -19.41 -10.28 2.75
CA GLY A 21 -18.74 -11.53 3.05
C GLY A 21 -19.46 -12.30 4.16
N ASP A 22 -19.83 -13.54 3.89
CA ASP A 22 -20.08 -14.51 4.94
C ASP A 22 -18.79 -14.72 5.73
N LYS A 23 -18.86 -14.69 7.06
CA LYS A 23 -17.74 -14.97 7.97
C LYS A 23 -17.32 -16.44 7.85
N ALA A 24 -16.53 -16.76 6.83
CA ALA A 24 -16.00 -18.10 6.62
C ALA A 24 -14.71 -18.30 7.43
N GLY A 25 -14.84 -18.57 8.74
CA GLY A 25 -13.72 -19.00 9.59
C GLY A 25 -12.91 -17.88 10.25
N VAL A 26 -11.65 -18.18 10.60
CA VAL A 26 -10.74 -17.28 11.36
C VAL A 26 -10.26 -16.08 10.52
N THR A 27 -10.27 -16.21 9.19
CA THR A 27 -9.76 -15.20 8.25
C THR A 27 -10.91 -14.71 7.35
N PRO A 28 -11.17 -13.40 7.27
CA PRO A 28 -12.24 -12.87 6.43
C PRO A 28 -11.90 -13.02 4.93
N ARG A 29 -12.93 -13.22 4.09
CA ARG A 29 -12.76 -13.23 2.62
C ARG A 29 -12.35 -11.86 2.09
N CYS A 30 -12.83 -10.78 2.70
CA CYS A 30 -12.44 -9.42 2.38
C CYS A 30 -12.03 -8.71 3.67
N GLY A 31 -10.72 -8.52 3.88
CA GLY A 31 -10.22 -7.95 5.13
C GLY A 31 -8.78 -7.48 5.07
N ILE A 32 -8.34 -6.95 6.21
CA ILE A 32 -6.98 -6.50 6.45
C ILE A 32 -6.44 -7.18 7.70
N ARG A 33 -5.23 -7.72 7.60
CA ARG A 33 -4.43 -8.13 8.76
C ARG A 33 -3.46 -7.01 9.11
N VAL A 34 -3.40 -6.62 10.38
CA VAL A 34 -2.39 -5.70 10.91
C VAL A 34 -1.71 -6.40 12.09
N GLY A 35 -0.41 -6.65 11.97
CA GLY A 35 0.30 -7.56 12.86
C GLY A 35 -0.33 -8.96 12.80
N GLU A 36 -0.85 -9.45 13.92
CA GLU A 36 -1.46 -10.79 14.03
C GLU A 36 -2.99 -10.78 13.94
N THR A 37 -3.62 -9.59 13.86
CA THR A 37 -5.08 -9.46 13.97
C THR A 37 -5.73 -9.16 12.61
N TRP A 38 -6.71 -9.97 12.24
CA TRP A 38 -7.58 -9.74 11.09
C TRP A 38 -8.76 -8.84 11.45
N GLN A 39 -9.10 -7.91 10.56
CA GLN A 39 -10.26 -7.04 10.65
C GLN A 39 -10.97 -6.93 9.30
N GLU A 40 -12.28 -6.65 9.35
CA GLU A 40 -13.15 -6.45 8.20
C GLU A 40 -13.51 -4.97 8.06
N TRP A 41 -13.73 -4.51 6.83
CA TRP A 41 -14.37 -3.22 6.61
C TRP A 41 -15.88 -3.36 6.76
N THR A 42 -16.53 -2.28 7.17
CA THR A 42 -17.99 -2.18 7.17
C THR A 42 -18.36 -0.86 6.51
N GLU A 43 -19.34 -0.90 5.60
CA GLU A 43 -19.83 0.31 4.94
C GLU A 43 -20.27 1.36 5.96
N GLY A 44 -19.86 2.61 5.73
CA GLY A 44 -20.12 3.74 6.63
C GLY A 44 -19.33 3.72 7.95
N ARG A 45 -18.41 2.75 8.15
CA ARG A 45 -17.55 2.68 9.34
C ARG A 45 -16.09 2.92 8.97
N VAL A 46 -15.38 3.54 9.92
CA VAL A 46 -13.94 3.82 9.80
C VAL A 46 -13.18 2.77 10.57
N LEU A 47 -12.21 2.15 9.91
CA LEU A 47 -11.17 1.33 10.51
C LEU A 47 -9.88 2.16 10.54
N VAL A 48 -9.31 2.36 11.74
CA VAL A 48 -8.06 3.09 11.94
C VAL A 48 -6.97 2.10 12.35
N PHE A 49 -5.81 2.19 11.70
CA PHE A 49 -4.65 1.36 12.00
C PHE A 49 -3.35 2.10 11.70
N ASP A 50 -2.26 1.61 12.28
CA ASP A 50 -0.91 2.09 11.99
C ASP A 50 -0.33 1.24 10.84
N ASP A 51 -0.13 1.85 9.66
CA ASP A 51 0.38 1.16 8.48
C ASP A 51 1.88 0.83 8.58
N SER A 52 2.61 1.32 9.60
CA SER A 52 4.02 0.95 9.84
C SER A 52 4.18 -0.47 10.37
N TYR A 53 3.13 -1.06 10.96
CA TYR A 53 3.11 -2.49 11.25
C TYR A 53 2.96 -3.29 9.96
N GLU A 54 3.47 -4.52 9.98
CA GLU A 54 3.24 -5.44 8.87
C GLU A 54 1.73 -5.61 8.65
N HIS A 55 1.30 -5.38 7.42
CA HIS A 55 -0.09 -5.53 7.06
C HIS A 55 -0.28 -6.16 5.68
N GLU A 56 -1.43 -6.81 5.57
CA GLU A 56 -1.82 -7.58 4.40
C GLU A 56 -3.30 -7.37 4.13
N VAL A 57 -3.63 -7.14 2.86
CA VAL A 57 -4.99 -6.90 2.41
C VAL A 57 -5.41 -8.06 1.52
N ARG A 58 -6.61 -8.58 1.74
CA ARG A 58 -7.20 -9.66 0.96
C ARG A 58 -8.58 -9.25 0.45
N ASN A 59 -8.91 -9.65 -0.77
CA ASN A 59 -10.28 -9.60 -1.30
C ASN A 59 -10.50 -10.81 -2.20
N ASP A 60 -10.97 -11.90 -1.61
CA ASP A 60 -11.26 -13.16 -2.28
C ASP A 60 -12.77 -13.28 -2.56
N THR A 61 -13.42 -12.16 -2.83
CA THR A 61 -14.82 -12.10 -3.25
C THR A 61 -14.90 -11.77 -4.73
N ASP A 62 -16.07 -11.95 -5.32
CA ASP A 62 -16.32 -11.64 -6.74
C ASP A 62 -16.75 -10.17 -6.94
N GLU A 63 -16.65 -9.35 -5.88
CA GLU A 63 -17.07 -7.95 -5.85
C GLU A 63 -15.90 -7.02 -5.48
N ASP A 64 -15.94 -5.80 -5.99
CA ASP A 64 -14.96 -4.77 -5.65
C ASP A 64 -15.13 -4.28 -4.20
N ARG A 65 -14.00 -4.02 -3.53
CA ARG A 65 -13.97 -3.31 -2.25
C ARG A 65 -13.45 -1.89 -2.44
N VAL A 66 -14.33 -0.92 -2.21
CA VAL A 66 -14.03 0.51 -2.25
C VAL A 66 -13.93 1.07 -0.83
N VAL A 67 -12.79 1.68 -0.53
CA VAL A 67 -12.55 2.41 0.73
C VAL A 67 -12.04 3.80 0.44
N LEU A 68 -12.43 4.78 1.25
CA LEU A 68 -11.76 6.08 1.29
C LEU A 68 -10.57 5.98 2.26
N LEU A 69 -9.36 6.15 1.74
CA LEU A 69 -8.13 6.15 2.52
C LEU A 69 -7.78 7.58 2.93
N VAL A 70 -7.69 7.81 4.23
CA VAL A 70 -7.25 9.07 4.83
C VAL A 70 -6.03 8.80 5.70
N ARG A 71 -4.97 9.58 5.50
CA ARG A 71 -3.78 9.56 6.35
C ARG A 71 -3.71 10.83 7.17
N PHE A 72 -3.42 10.70 8.45
CA PHE A 72 -3.30 11.82 9.37
C PHE A 72 -2.17 11.58 10.35
N TRP A 73 -1.69 12.67 10.97
CA TRP A 73 -0.60 12.61 11.94
C TRP A 73 -0.93 11.67 13.09
N HIS A 74 0.04 10.82 13.47
CA HIS A 74 -0.05 10.08 14.70
C HIS A 74 -0.24 11.08 15.86
N PRO A 75 -1.14 10.84 16.84
CA PRO A 75 -1.46 11.82 17.88
C PRO A 75 -0.24 12.32 18.68
N ALA A 76 0.79 11.48 18.81
CA ALA A 76 2.06 11.86 19.44
C ALA A 76 2.89 12.89 18.63
N VAL A 77 2.58 13.12 17.35
CA VAL A 77 3.19 14.15 16.50
C VAL A 77 2.36 15.43 16.56
N ALA A 78 2.34 16.04 17.75
CA ALA A 78 1.39 17.08 18.12
C ALA A 78 1.80 18.50 17.69
N SER A 79 3.10 18.81 17.65
CA SER A 79 3.58 20.16 17.32
C SER A 79 3.94 20.31 15.85
N ASP A 80 3.77 21.52 15.32
CA ASP A 80 4.14 21.83 13.94
C ASP A 80 5.65 21.73 13.69
N GLU A 81 6.47 21.93 14.72
CA GLU A 81 7.90 21.65 14.65
C GLU A 81 8.16 20.15 14.46
N MET A 82 7.52 19.28 15.24
CA MET A 82 7.65 17.83 15.08
C MET A 82 7.16 17.35 13.72
N ARG A 83 6.02 17.88 13.25
CA ARG A 83 5.47 17.57 11.92
C ARG A 83 6.45 17.95 10.82
N ARG A 84 7.01 19.17 10.87
CA ARG A 84 8.02 19.64 9.92
C ARG A 84 9.28 18.77 9.95
N ALA A 85 9.79 18.47 11.15
CA ALA A 85 10.97 17.61 11.29
C ALA A 85 10.72 16.20 10.74
N ALA A 86 9.52 15.64 10.95
CA ALA A 86 9.14 14.33 10.45
C ALA A 86 8.98 14.30 8.92
N LEU A 87 8.38 15.34 8.32
CA LEU A 87 8.26 15.46 6.86
C LEU A 87 9.63 15.50 6.18
N THR A 88 10.55 16.30 6.72
CA THR A 88 11.93 16.40 6.18
C THR A 88 12.62 15.04 6.13
N ARG A 89 12.44 14.23 7.18
CA ARG A 89 13.02 12.87 7.25
C ARG A 89 12.40 11.94 6.20
N VAL A 90 11.07 11.86 6.16
CA VAL A 90 10.36 11.00 5.20
C VAL A 90 10.65 11.37 3.75
N GLN A 91 10.77 12.65 3.43
CA GLN A 91 11.14 13.11 2.09
C GLN A 91 12.56 12.70 1.71
N GLY A 92 13.51 12.79 2.66
CA GLY A 92 14.88 12.31 2.46
C GLY A 92 14.92 10.80 2.19
N ASP A 93 14.19 10.02 2.97
CA ASP A 93 14.13 8.57 2.83
C ASP A 93 13.48 8.12 1.51
N LEU A 94 12.40 8.80 1.09
CA LEU A 94 11.75 8.51 -0.19
C LEU A 94 12.64 8.84 -1.39
N ALA A 95 13.35 9.97 -1.34
CA ALA A 95 14.31 10.35 -2.36
C ALA A 95 15.49 9.36 -2.44
N ALA A 96 15.97 8.85 -1.30
CA ALA A 96 17.00 7.82 -1.25
C ALA A 96 16.50 6.48 -1.82
N ALA A 97 15.28 6.06 -1.48
CA ALA A 97 14.66 4.84 -1.98
C ALA A 97 14.39 4.89 -3.50
N GLN A 98 13.93 6.04 -4.02
CA GLN A 98 13.73 6.23 -5.47
C GLN A 98 15.04 6.21 -6.26
N ARG A 99 16.14 6.73 -5.68
CA ARG A 99 17.48 6.66 -6.30
C ARG A 99 17.99 5.22 -6.47
N LEU A 100 17.57 4.31 -5.60
CA LEU A 100 17.89 2.87 -5.70
C LEU A 100 17.01 2.13 -6.73
N GLN A 101 15.93 2.74 -7.22
CA GLN A 101 15.02 2.17 -8.22
C GLN A 101 15.23 2.73 -9.64
N VAL A 102 16.19 3.65 -9.84
CA VAL A 102 16.57 4.06 -11.19
C VAL A 102 17.35 2.90 -11.81
N LEU A 103 16.74 2.20 -12.76
CA LEU A 103 17.43 1.21 -13.59
C LEU A 103 18.76 1.80 -14.06
N PRO A 104 19.86 1.02 -14.09
CA PRO A 104 21.09 1.51 -14.70
C PRO A 104 20.75 2.04 -16.11
N PRO A 105 21.33 3.17 -16.53
CA PRO A 105 21.09 3.69 -17.87
C PRO A 105 21.31 2.54 -18.86
N LEU A 106 20.34 2.34 -19.77
CA LEU A 106 20.45 1.36 -20.83
C LEU A 106 21.82 1.53 -21.48
N ALA A 107 22.59 0.45 -21.56
CA ALA A 107 23.85 0.48 -22.27
C ALA A 107 23.61 1.07 -23.67
N PRO A 108 24.45 1.99 -24.16
CA PRO A 108 24.22 2.64 -25.44
C PRO A 108 24.07 1.59 -26.55
N GLY A 109 22.87 1.50 -27.14
CA GLY A 109 22.57 0.56 -28.23
C GLY A 109 21.22 -0.19 -28.17
N LEU A 110 20.37 0.02 -27.16
CA LEU A 110 19.02 -0.59 -27.09
C LEU A 110 17.93 0.48 -27.12
N SER A 111 17.11 0.50 -28.17
CA SER A 111 15.96 1.41 -28.33
C SER A 111 14.63 0.68 -28.12
N GLU A 112 13.76 1.27 -27.28
CA GLU A 112 12.32 1.07 -27.03
C GLU A 112 11.72 -0.37 -26.91
N PRO A 113 10.63 -0.57 -26.12
CA PRO A 113 10.16 -1.89 -25.66
C PRO A 113 9.51 -2.80 -26.72
N THR A 114 9.28 -2.29 -27.94
CA THR A 114 8.54 -3.01 -29.00
C THR A 114 9.32 -4.21 -29.53
N ASP A 115 10.66 -4.13 -29.57
CA ASP A 115 11.50 -5.18 -30.16
C ASP A 115 11.56 -6.45 -29.31
N LEU A 116 11.43 -6.32 -27.98
CA LEU A 116 11.46 -7.46 -27.05
C LEU A 116 10.19 -8.32 -27.10
N LEU A 117 9.05 -7.73 -27.48
CA LEU A 117 7.80 -8.46 -27.62
C LEU A 117 7.76 -9.27 -28.92
N GLU A 118 8.29 -8.69 -30.01
CA GLU A 118 8.37 -9.37 -31.29
C GLU A 118 9.40 -10.51 -31.31
N GLN A 119 10.49 -10.39 -30.56
CA GLN A 119 11.50 -11.45 -30.49
C GLN A 119 10.99 -12.68 -29.73
N ARG A 120 10.24 -12.47 -28.63
CA ARG A 120 9.64 -13.57 -27.86
C ARG A 120 8.56 -14.35 -28.62
N LEU A 121 7.85 -13.70 -29.54
CA LEU A 121 6.84 -14.35 -30.38
C LEU A 121 7.47 -15.18 -31.52
N ARG A 122 8.70 -14.88 -31.93
CA ARG A 122 9.43 -15.66 -32.96
C ARG A 122 10.10 -16.91 -32.38
N ASP A 123 10.55 -16.84 -31.12
CA ASP A 123 11.26 -17.95 -30.46
C ASP A 123 10.33 -19.05 -29.92
N THR A 124 9.01 -18.89 -30.05
CA THR A 124 7.99 -19.86 -29.59
C THR A 124 7.27 -20.59 -30.73
N SER A 125 7.79 -20.54 -31.97
CA SER A 125 7.32 -21.34 -33.11
C SER A 125 8.39 -22.30 -33.63
#